data_AF-A0A832CU29-F1
#
_entry.id   AF-A0A832CU29-F1
#
_cell.length_a   1.000
_cell.length_b   1.000
_cell.length_c   1.000
_cell.angle_alpha   90.00
_cell.angle_beta   90.00
_cell.angle_gamma   90.00
#
_symmetry.space_group_name_H-M   'P 1'
#
loop_
_entity.id
_entity.type
_entity.pdbx_description
1 polymer ?
#
loop_
_entity_poly.entity_id
_entity_poly.type
_entity_poly.pdbx_seq_one_letter_code
_entity_poly.pdbx_strand_id
1 'polypeptide(L)'
;RSEYPAGSLAAAIYIASGIRSMERGALSMDRGKDGREIYPDLELVRIAFPRRTYLKSHSDYLIDRVTWLYENREVIKGLQWVHEPPILRFFLGRLRDIDNWGEKLADIYKKELGEY
;
A
#
# COMPACT_ATOMS: atom_id res chain seq x y z
N ARG A 1 -2.96 13.71 9.28
CA ARG A 1 -2.81 12.24 9.48
C ARG A 1 -3.96 11.51 8.80
N SER A 2 -4.37 11.93 7.60
CA SER A 2 -5.69 11.66 7.00
C SER A 2 -5.62 10.99 5.62
N GLU A 3 -4.46 10.44 5.27
CA GLU A 3 -4.19 10.01 3.90
C GLU A 3 -3.70 8.56 3.82
N TYR A 4 -4.06 7.73 4.80
CA TYR A 4 -3.87 6.28 4.79
C TYR A 4 -2.46 5.81 4.35
N PRO A 5 -1.40 6.19 5.08
CA PRO A 5 -0.02 5.89 4.68
C PRO A 5 0.26 4.37 4.62
N ALA A 6 -0.36 3.54 5.47
CA ALA A 6 -0.22 2.09 5.33
C ALA A 6 -0.88 1.57 4.03
N GLY A 7 -2.03 2.14 3.66
CA GLY A 7 -2.66 1.84 2.37
C GLY A 7 -1.80 2.28 1.18
N SER A 8 -1.19 3.46 1.30
CA SER A 8 -0.28 4.01 0.29
C SER A 8 0.94 3.12 0.10
N LEU A 9 1.58 2.70 1.19
CA LEU A 9 2.71 1.77 1.16
C LEU A 9 2.31 0.41 0.58
N ALA A 10 1.12 -0.12 0.93
CA ALA A 10 0.65 -1.40 0.40
C ALA A 10 0.46 -1.34 -1.13
N ALA A 11 -0.12 -0.24 -1.65
CA ALA A 11 -0.26 0.00 -3.08
C ALA A 11 1.10 0.19 -3.77
N ALA A 12 2.02 0.92 -3.13
CA ALA A 12 3.34 1.18 -3.68
C ALA A 12 4.19 -0.11 -3.80
N ILE A 13 4.11 -1.00 -2.81
CA ILE A 13 4.74 -2.33 -2.88
C ILE A 13 4.19 -3.10 -4.10
N TYR A 14 2.88 -3.07 -4.32
CA TYR A 14 2.28 -3.74 -5.47
C TYR A 14 2.78 -3.18 -6.80
N ILE A 15 2.84 -1.85 -6.95
CA ILE A 15 3.35 -1.21 -8.17
C ILE A 15 4.82 -1.59 -8.43
N ALA A 16 5.66 -1.57 -7.40
CA ALA A 16 7.10 -1.81 -7.54
C ALA A 16 7.50 -3.29 -7.66
N SER A 17 6.59 -4.25 -7.36
CA SER A 17 6.97 -5.66 -7.24
C SER A 17 5.93 -6.68 -7.69
N GLY A 18 4.68 -6.27 -7.93
CA GLY A 18 3.56 -7.19 -8.10
C GLY A 18 3.16 -7.95 -6.83
N ILE A 19 3.82 -7.74 -5.69
CA ILE A 19 3.51 -8.40 -4.42
C ILE A 19 2.34 -7.69 -3.75
N ARG A 20 1.30 -8.46 -3.39
CA ARG A 20 0.15 -7.93 -2.66
C ARG A 20 0.35 -8.09 -1.16
N SER A 21 0.44 -6.97 -0.46
CA SER A 21 0.43 -6.89 1.00
C SER A 21 -0.95 -6.49 1.54
N MET A 22 -1.10 -6.43 2.86
CA MET A 22 -2.35 -6.03 3.50
C MET A 22 -2.12 -4.87 4.44
N GLU A 23 -2.84 -3.77 4.22
CA GLU A 23 -2.94 -2.66 5.16
C GLU A 23 -3.50 -3.15 6.50
N ARG A 24 -2.90 -2.68 7.59
CA ARG A 24 -3.31 -2.92 8.98
C ARG A 24 -3.14 -1.62 9.76
N GLY A 25 -3.98 -0.65 9.44
CA GLY A 25 -3.96 0.70 9.98
C GLY A 25 -5.35 1.33 9.97
N ALA A 26 -5.41 2.63 9.79
CA ALA A 26 -6.64 3.41 9.82
C ALA A 26 -7.68 2.95 8.78
N LEU A 27 -7.25 2.44 7.62
CA LEU A 27 -8.18 2.00 6.59
C LEU A 27 -8.96 0.76 7.02
N SER A 28 -8.30 -0.14 7.75
CA SER A 28 -8.89 -1.37 8.31
C SER A 28 -9.85 -1.15 9.47
N MET A 29 -9.85 0.03 10.09
CA MET A 29 -10.82 0.38 11.14
C MET A 29 -12.17 0.71 10.51
N ASP A 30 -13.27 0.65 11.26
CA ASP A 30 -14.52 1.27 10.85
C ASP A 30 -14.58 2.72 11.34
N ARG A 31 -15.47 3.51 10.74
CA ARG A 31 -15.79 4.85 11.27
C ARG A 31 -16.34 4.73 12.69
N GLY A 32 -16.04 5.71 13.53
CA GLY A 32 -16.67 5.85 14.84
C GLY A 32 -18.18 6.07 14.74
N LYS A 33 -18.88 5.95 15.88
CA LYS A 33 -20.34 6.19 15.95
C LYS A 33 -20.73 7.61 15.52
N ASP A 34 -19.81 8.55 15.62
CA ASP A 34 -19.94 9.96 15.20
C ASP A 34 -19.52 10.20 13.74
N GLY A 35 -19.20 9.13 12.99
CA GLY A 35 -18.73 9.19 11.61
C GLY A 35 -17.27 9.62 11.45
N ARG A 36 -16.52 9.79 12.55
CA ARG A 36 -15.11 10.20 12.47
C ARG A 36 -14.17 9.03 12.19
N GLU A 37 -13.00 9.34 11.65
CA GLU A 37 -11.91 8.38 11.49
C GLU A 37 -11.38 7.93 12.85
N ILE A 38 -11.24 6.61 13.04
CA ILE A 38 -10.54 6.06 14.20
C ILE A 38 -9.13 5.69 13.75
N TYR A 39 -8.14 6.38 14.31
CA TYR A 39 -6.74 6.10 14.04
C TYR A 39 -6.20 5.10 15.07
N PRO A 40 -5.74 3.91 14.64
CA PRO A 40 -5.08 2.97 15.54
C PRO A 40 -3.69 3.51 15.95
N ASP A 41 -3.17 3.01 17.07
CA ASP A 41 -1.82 3.33 17.53
C ASP A 41 -0.74 2.83 16.57
N LEU A 42 -1.05 1.75 15.83
CA LEU A 42 -0.18 1.12 14.87
C LEU A 42 -0.74 1.28 13.45
N GLU A 43 0.10 1.80 12.55
CA GLU A 43 -0.19 2.00 11.14
C GLU A 43 0.79 1.14 10.33
N LEU A 44 0.40 -0.09 10.03
CA LEU A 44 1.31 -1.14 9.55
C LEU A 44 0.88 -1.70 8.20
N VAL A 45 1.86 -2.19 7.46
CA VAL A 45 1.63 -3.09 6.32
C VAL A 45 2.08 -4.49 6.70
N ARG A 46 1.18 -5.45 6.53
CA ARG A 46 1.44 -6.87 6.80
C ARG A 46 1.77 -7.61 5.52
N ILE A 47 2.94 -8.23 5.49
CA ILE A 47 3.34 -9.18 4.45
C ILE A 47 3.17 -10.59 5.05
N ALA A 48 2.13 -11.29 4.61
CA ALA A 48 1.81 -12.62 5.11
C ALA A 48 2.32 -13.70 4.15
N PHE A 49 3.06 -14.69 4.68
CA PHE A 49 3.58 -15.82 3.92
C PHE A 49 2.67 -17.05 4.08
N PRO A 50 2.03 -17.52 3.00
CA PRO A 50 1.34 -18.80 2.99
C PRO A 50 2.34 -19.96 3.19
N ARG A 51 1.93 -20.97 3.95
CA ARG A 51 2.81 -22.09 4.33
C ARG A 51 3.19 -22.91 3.10
N ARG A 52 4.50 -23.17 2.93
CA ARG A 52 5.07 -24.03 1.88
C ARG A 52 4.75 -23.58 0.44
N THR A 53 4.47 -22.29 0.22
CA THR A 53 4.14 -21.75 -1.10
C THR A 53 5.31 -21.03 -1.77
N TYR A 54 6.10 -20.27 -1.00
CA TYR A 54 7.18 -19.45 -1.54
C TYR A 54 8.56 -20.03 -1.24
N LEU A 55 9.47 -19.91 -2.21
CA LEU A 55 10.89 -20.23 -2.09
C LEU A 55 11.66 -19.05 -1.48
N LYS A 56 12.92 -19.31 -1.11
CA LYS A 56 13.85 -18.26 -0.67
C LYS A 56 13.99 -17.14 -1.72
N SER A 57 14.07 -17.49 -3.00
CA SER A 57 14.19 -16.52 -4.10
C SER A 57 13.04 -15.50 -4.14
N HIS A 58 11.81 -15.90 -3.79
CA HIS A 58 10.69 -14.96 -3.70
C HIS A 58 10.85 -13.98 -2.52
N SER A 59 11.47 -14.43 -1.42
CA SER A 59 11.77 -13.57 -0.27
C SER A 59 12.92 -12.61 -0.60
N ASP A 60 13.95 -13.09 -1.30
CA ASP A 60 15.05 -12.27 -1.79
C ASP A 60 14.54 -11.18 -2.74
N TYR A 61 13.63 -11.54 -3.66
CA TYR A 61 12.96 -10.59 -4.56
C TYR A 61 12.13 -9.54 -3.77
N LEU A 62 11.36 -9.98 -2.76
CA LEU A 62 10.63 -9.05 -1.88
C LEU A 62 11.58 -8.04 -1.21
N ILE A 63 12.68 -8.51 -0.64
CA ILE A 63 13.66 -7.65 0.06
C ILE A 63 14.23 -6.63 -0.91
N ASP A 64 14.66 -7.07 -2.09
CA ASP A 64 15.19 -6.21 -3.13
C ASP A 64 14.20 -5.12 -3.56
N ARG A 65 12.94 -5.49 -3.84
CA ARG A 65 11.91 -4.51 -4.24
C ARG A 65 11.50 -3.55 -3.13
N VAL A 66 11.40 -4.02 -1.88
CA VAL A 66 11.10 -3.15 -0.73
C VAL A 66 12.25 -2.19 -0.44
N THR A 67 13.49 -2.63 -0.63
CA THR A 67 14.68 -1.77 -0.49
C THR A 67 14.67 -0.66 -1.53
N TRP A 68 14.44 -0.99 -2.81
CA TRP A 68 14.31 0.00 -3.87
C TRP A 68 13.17 1.00 -3.60
N LEU A 69 12.03 0.51 -3.10
CA LEU A 69 10.90 1.37 -2.75
C LEU A 69 11.22 2.30 -1.59
N TYR A 70 11.99 1.84 -0.60
CA TYR A 70 12.42 2.67 0.52
C TYR A 70 13.35 3.81 0.09
N GLU A 71 14.20 3.58 -0.92
CA GLU A 71 15.05 4.61 -1.53
C GLU A 71 14.21 5.65 -2.31
N ASN A 72 13.11 5.21 -2.94
CA ASN A 72 12.20 6.05 -3.72
C ASN A 72 10.96 6.56 -2.94
N ARG A 73 10.93 6.37 -1.61
CA ARG A 73 9.75 6.60 -0.77
C ARG A 73 9.17 8.02 -0.82
N GLU A 74 9.99 9.03 -1.13
CA GLU A 74 9.60 10.44 -1.16
C GLU A 74 8.57 10.74 -2.27
N VAL A 75 8.48 9.86 -3.26
CA VAL A 75 7.46 9.95 -4.32
C VAL A 75 6.08 9.58 -3.78
N ILE A 76 6.01 8.66 -2.81
CA ILE A 76 4.76 8.10 -2.29
C ILE A 76 4.06 9.14 -1.42
N LYS A 77 2.84 9.49 -1.80
CA LYS A 77 1.97 10.35 -0.99
C LYS A 77 0.79 9.54 -0.47
N GLY A 78 -0.16 10.22 0.14
CA GLY A 78 -1.34 9.60 0.67
C GLY A 78 -2.37 9.12 -0.36
N LEU A 79 -3.46 8.54 0.15
CA LEU A 79 -4.65 8.13 -0.57
C LEU A 79 -5.87 8.92 -0.11
N GLN A 80 -6.88 8.99 -0.98
CA GLN A 80 -8.18 9.59 -0.70
C GLN A 80 -9.32 8.69 -1.20
N TRP A 81 -10.44 8.64 -0.48
CA TRP A 81 -11.60 7.86 -0.89
C TRP A 81 -12.21 8.38 -2.19
N VAL A 82 -12.45 7.46 -3.13
CA VAL A 82 -13.33 7.68 -4.29
C VAL A 82 -14.71 7.11 -3.99
N HIS A 83 -14.75 5.96 -3.32
CA HIS A 83 -15.97 5.30 -2.90
C HIS A 83 -15.71 4.61 -1.56
N GLU A 84 -16.42 5.05 -0.51
CA GLU A 84 -16.36 4.47 0.84
C GLU A 84 -17.72 3.79 1.13
N PRO A 85 -17.80 2.45 1.06
CA PRO A 85 -18.97 1.70 1.49
C PRO A 85 -19.24 1.85 2.99
N PRO A 86 -20.51 1.77 3.44
CA PRO A 86 -20.85 1.93 4.85
C PRO A 86 -20.39 0.77 5.75
N ILE A 87 -20.11 -0.39 5.16
CA ILE A 87 -19.59 -1.58 5.85
C ILE A 87 -18.45 -2.19 5.03
N LEU A 88 -17.50 -2.84 5.69
CA LEU A 88 -16.36 -3.50 5.03
C LEU A 88 -15.62 -2.58 4.05
N ARG A 89 -15.47 -1.30 4.43
CA ARG A 89 -14.88 -0.25 3.58
C ARG A 89 -13.47 -0.59 3.09
N PHE A 90 -12.68 -1.31 3.89
CA PHE A 90 -11.34 -1.73 3.52
C PHE A 90 -11.30 -2.85 2.46
N PHE A 91 -12.39 -3.60 2.32
CA PHE A 91 -12.51 -4.66 1.31
C PHE A 91 -13.13 -4.15 0.00
N LEU A 92 -14.18 -3.35 0.11
CA LEU A 92 -15.01 -2.96 -1.04
C LEU A 92 -14.76 -1.53 -1.51
N GLY A 93 -14.13 -0.71 -0.68
CA GLY A 93 -13.90 0.68 -0.98
C GLY A 93 -12.79 0.88 -2.01
N ARG A 94 -12.87 2.03 -2.68
CA ARG A 94 -11.93 2.44 -3.71
C ARG A 94 -11.29 3.74 -3.29
N LEU A 95 -9.97 3.78 -3.38
CA LEU A 95 -9.18 4.97 -3.14
C LEU A 95 -8.46 5.36 -4.44
N ARG A 96 -8.11 6.64 -4.53
CA ARG A 96 -7.16 7.14 -5.51
C ARG A 96 -5.96 7.72 -4.78
N ASP A 97 -4.82 7.65 -5.42
CA ASP A 97 -3.61 8.32 -4.99
C ASP A 97 -3.72 9.84 -5.11
N ILE A 98 -3.02 10.54 -4.23
CA ILE A 98 -2.92 12.00 -4.27
C ILE A 98 -1.82 12.39 -5.27
N ASP A 99 -2.08 13.37 -6.13
CA ASP A 99 -1.14 13.87 -7.15
C ASP A 99 -0.59 12.81 -8.12
N ASN A 100 -1.34 11.73 -8.36
CA ASN A 100 -0.98 10.63 -9.25
C ASN A 100 0.43 10.05 -8.94
N TRP A 101 0.77 9.92 -7.65
CA TRP A 101 2.08 9.41 -7.25
C TRP A 101 2.34 7.97 -7.72
N GLY A 102 1.30 7.16 -7.90
CA GLY A 102 1.41 5.78 -8.36
C GLY A 102 1.93 5.69 -9.79
N GLU A 103 1.46 6.57 -10.67
CA GLU A 103 1.93 6.67 -12.06
C GLU A 103 3.39 7.15 -12.09
N LYS A 104 3.73 8.18 -11.31
CA LYS A 104 5.10 8.68 -11.19
C LYS A 104 6.07 7.60 -10.68
N LEU A 105 5.64 6.81 -9.70
CA LEU A 105 6.44 5.69 -9.18
C LEU A 105 6.67 4.63 -10.27
N ALA A 106 5.64 4.31 -11.05
CA ALA A 106 5.75 3.37 -12.16
C ALA A 106 6.70 3.89 -13.26
N ASP A 107 6.68 5.19 -13.56
CA ASP A 107 7.60 5.79 -14.53
C ASP A 107 9.06 5.73 -14.07
N ILE A 108 9.32 6.02 -12.78
CA ILE A 108 10.66 5.89 -12.18
C ILE A 108 11.11 4.43 -12.22
N TYR A 109 10.22 3.50 -11.86
CA TYR A 109 10.49 2.07 -11.94
C TYR A 109 10.95 1.67 -13.35
N LYS A 110 10.18 2.03 -14.38
CA LYS A 110 10.50 1.71 -15.78
C LYS A 110 11.83 2.32 -16.22
N LYS A 111 12.13 3.55 -15.81
CA LYS A 111 13.36 4.24 -16.15
C LYS A 111 14.60 3.58 -15.54
N GLU A 112 14.51 3.10 -14.30
CA GLU A 112 15.65 2.56 -13.57
C GLU A 112 15.86 1.06 -13.81
N LEU A 113 14.77 0.30 -13.96
CA LEU A 113 14.78 -1.16 -13.95
C LEU A 113 14.29 -1.77 -15.28
N GLY A 114 13.85 -0.92 -16.21
CA GLY A 114 13.37 -1.33 -17.54
C GLY A 114 11.88 -1.67 -17.60
N GLU A 115 11.39 -1.85 -18.82
CA GLU A 115 10.14 -2.56 -19.08
C GLU A 115 10.45 -4.06 -19.19
N TYR A 116 9.59 -4.91 -18.63
CA TYR A 116 9.72 -6.36 -18.70
C TYR A 116 9.36 -6.90 -20.09
#